data_AF-A0A1M7YPI6-F1
#
_entry.id   AF-A0A1M7YPI6-F1
#
_cell.length_a   1.000
_cell.length_b   1.000
_cell.length_c   1.000
_cell.angle_alpha   90.00
_cell.angle_beta   90.00
_cell.angle_gamma   90.00
#
_symmetry.space_group_name_H-M   'P 1'
#
loop_
_entity.id
_entity.type
_entity.pdbx_description
1 polymer ?
#
loop_
_entity_poly.entity_id
_entity_poly.type
_entity_poly.pdbx_seq_one_letter_code
_entity_poly.pdbx_strand_id
1 'polypeptide(L)'
;MDKKWVFKQLVKDKSDIEGLIAYALYKYQKDQTATQLREKEGEPEEVISERLKLFHDGVLLSEDRLNSFRESAFVLIDQVTKSIQHNLEKEYQIKEAQRQAKHNTLTRNLEQKEKSLTKRENDIDSQIEKGIENRLKSYVTDAAEYVNKKSKVQKFASWLIGGFSGYAAGLILIIFVWGIIACYSNDAVSQHAMVENCIHKILDFFTTRPI
;
A
#
# COMPACT_ATOMS: atom_id res chain seq x y z
N MET A 1 -2.70 77.11 -37.44
CA MET A 1 -2.90 76.25 -36.26
C MET A 1 -2.71 74.81 -36.71
N ASP A 2 -1.87 74.05 -36.01
CA ASP A 2 -1.65 72.63 -36.34
C ASP A 2 -2.92 71.81 -36.13
N LYS A 3 -3.15 70.85 -37.03
CA LYS A 3 -4.25 69.89 -36.91
C LYS A 3 -4.10 69.11 -35.59
N LYS A 4 -5.04 69.29 -34.67
CA LYS A 4 -5.12 68.47 -33.44
C LYS A 4 -5.58 67.06 -33.81
N TRP A 5 -4.90 66.06 -33.26
CA TRP A 5 -5.21 64.65 -33.48
C TRP A 5 -5.63 64.02 -32.16
N VAL A 6 -6.82 63.41 -32.11
CA VAL A 6 -7.32 62.73 -30.89
C VAL A 6 -6.32 61.72 -30.36
N PHE A 7 -5.61 61.00 -31.25
CA PHE A 7 -4.54 60.09 -30.85
C PHE A 7 -3.46 60.77 -30.00
N LYS A 8 -2.95 61.94 -30.43
CA LYS A 8 -1.92 62.69 -29.69
C LYS A 8 -2.44 63.31 -28.39
N GLN A 9 -3.76 63.43 -28.23
CA GLN A 9 -4.39 63.91 -27.00
C GLN A 9 -4.61 62.77 -26.00
N LEU A 10 -4.91 61.57 -26.48
CA LEU A 10 -5.18 60.40 -25.64
C LEU A 10 -3.93 59.58 -25.33
N VAL A 11 -2.95 59.49 -26.24
CA VAL A 11 -1.79 58.61 -26.15
C VAL A 11 -0.53 59.44 -25.98
N LYS A 12 0.13 59.29 -24.81
CA LYS A 12 1.37 60.02 -24.51
C LYS A 12 2.57 59.42 -25.24
N ASP A 13 2.67 58.08 -25.23
CA ASP A 13 3.75 57.33 -25.86
C ASP A 13 3.30 55.89 -26.19
N LYS A 14 4.21 55.11 -26.79
CA LYS A 14 3.95 53.71 -27.19
C LYS A 14 3.70 52.74 -26.01
N SER A 15 4.08 53.12 -24.80
CA SER A 15 3.89 52.35 -23.56
C SER A 15 2.66 52.79 -22.76
N ASP A 16 1.97 53.85 -23.17
CA ASP A 16 0.71 54.30 -22.58
C ASP A 16 -0.44 53.36 -22.97
N ILE A 17 -0.47 52.18 -22.36
CA ILE A 17 -1.49 51.13 -22.62
C ILE A 17 -2.89 51.68 -22.39
N GLU A 18 -3.09 52.45 -21.31
CA GLU A 18 -4.35 53.10 -21.00
C GLU A 18 -4.76 54.06 -22.13
N GLY A 19 -3.86 54.92 -22.60
CA GLY A 19 -4.10 55.81 -23.72
C GLY A 19 -4.41 55.05 -25.03
N LEU A 20 -3.70 53.96 -25.31
CA LEU A 20 -3.93 53.12 -26.49
C LEU A 20 -5.32 52.49 -26.47
N ILE A 21 -5.73 51.96 -25.31
CA ILE A 21 -7.08 51.42 -25.12
C ILE A 21 -8.12 52.54 -25.20
N ALA A 22 -7.88 53.70 -24.58
CA ALA A 22 -8.76 54.86 -24.67
C ALA A 22 -8.98 55.31 -26.12
N TYR A 23 -7.92 55.30 -26.93
CA TYR A 23 -8.02 55.59 -28.35
C TYR A 23 -8.82 54.53 -29.12
N ALA A 24 -8.66 53.25 -28.78
CA ALA A 24 -9.46 52.17 -29.35
C ALA A 24 -10.96 52.33 -28.99
N LEU A 25 -11.27 52.71 -27.75
CA LEU A 25 -12.64 53.02 -27.30
C LEU A 25 -13.24 54.21 -28.05
N TYR A 26 -12.46 55.28 -28.24
CA TYR A 26 -12.86 56.41 -29.08
C TYR A 26 -13.21 55.96 -30.51
N LYS A 27 -12.36 55.13 -31.11
CA LYS A 27 -12.58 54.59 -32.46
C LYS A 27 -13.83 53.72 -32.51
N TYR A 28 -14.03 52.87 -31.50
CA TYR A 28 -15.22 52.04 -31.37
C TYR A 28 -16.49 52.88 -31.27
N GLN A 29 -16.53 53.91 -30.41
CA GLN A 29 -17.71 54.75 -30.29
C GLN A 29 -17.99 55.58 -31.56
N LYS A 30 -16.94 56.03 -32.25
CA LYS A 30 -17.06 56.69 -33.55
C LYS A 30 -17.70 55.74 -34.59
N ASP A 31 -17.24 54.49 -34.61
CA ASP A 31 -17.79 53.45 -35.49
C ASP A 31 -19.25 53.12 -35.15
N GLN A 32 -19.56 52.93 -33.87
CA GLN A 32 -20.95 52.73 -33.41
C GLN A 32 -21.86 53.89 -33.82
N THR A 33 -21.37 55.12 -33.74
CA THR A 33 -22.13 56.30 -34.17
C THR A 33 -22.40 56.23 -35.68
N ALA A 34 -21.39 55.90 -36.49
CA ALA A 34 -21.55 55.76 -37.94
C ALA A 34 -22.56 54.65 -38.29
N THR A 35 -22.42 53.48 -37.66
CA THR A 35 -23.30 52.32 -37.83
C THR A 35 -24.73 52.65 -37.43
N GLN A 36 -24.93 53.34 -36.30
CA GLN A 36 -26.26 53.79 -35.88
C GLN A 36 -26.91 54.73 -36.92
N LEU A 37 -26.18 55.74 -37.40
CA LEU A 37 -26.70 56.69 -38.37
C LEU A 37 -27.06 56.02 -39.71
N ARG A 38 -26.21 55.08 -40.15
CA ARG A 38 -26.40 54.35 -41.40
C ARG A 38 -27.53 53.34 -41.34
N GLU A 39 -27.53 52.48 -40.31
CA GLU A 39 -28.40 51.31 -40.27
C GLU A 39 -29.74 51.60 -39.59
N LYS A 40 -29.77 52.47 -38.56
CA LYS A 40 -30.99 52.74 -37.79
C LYS A 40 -31.71 53.99 -38.26
N GLU A 41 -30.96 55.04 -38.56
CA GLU A 41 -31.54 56.34 -38.94
C GLU A 41 -31.66 56.48 -40.47
N GLY A 42 -30.91 55.68 -41.25
CA GLY A 42 -30.96 55.72 -42.71
C GLY A 42 -30.41 57.01 -43.31
N GLU A 43 -29.53 57.70 -42.59
CA GLU A 43 -28.98 58.99 -42.99
C GLU A 43 -28.05 58.84 -44.21
N PRO A 44 -28.03 59.81 -45.13
CA PRO A 44 -27.12 59.80 -46.27
C PRO A 44 -25.66 60.00 -45.81
N GLU A 45 -24.71 59.48 -46.60
CA GLU A 45 -23.29 59.42 -46.20
C GLU A 45 -22.68 60.82 -45.98
N GLU A 46 -23.17 61.86 -46.66
CA GLU A 46 -22.76 63.25 -46.44
C GLU A 46 -23.10 63.72 -45.02
N VAL A 47 -24.32 63.42 -44.54
CA VAL A 47 -24.78 63.76 -43.19
C VAL A 47 -24.04 62.95 -42.14
N ILE A 48 -23.78 61.67 -42.41
CA ILE A 48 -22.96 60.82 -41.54
C ILE A 48 -21.56 61.41 -41.38
N SER A 49 -20.90 61.76 -42.47
CA SER A 49 -19.56 62.35 -42.46
C SER A 49 -19.51 63.65 -41.65
N GLU A 50 -20.52 64.52 -41.80
CA GLU A 50 -20.64 65.75 -41.02
C GLU A 50 -20.83 65.47 -39.53
N ARG A 51 -21.75 64.57 -39.15
CA ARG A 51 -21.96 64.18 -37.74
C ARG A 51 -20.71 63.55 -37.12
N LEU A 52 -19.98 62.72 -37.86
CA LEU A 52 -18.72 62.13 -37.39
C LEU A 52 -17.60 63.16 -37.23
N LYS A 53 -17.60 64.22 -38.04
CA LYS A 53 -16.69 65.35 -37.88
C LYS A 53 -17.04 66.15 -36.63
N LEU A 54 -18.31 66.47 -36.42
CA LEU A 54 -18.79 67.13 -35.19
C LEU A 54 -18.47 66.31 -33.94
N PHE A 55 -18.62 64.99 -34.00
CA PHE A 55 -18.21 64.10 -32.91
C PHE A 55 -16.70 64.21 -32.63
N HIS A 56 -15.86 64.15 -33.66
CA HIS A 56 -14.41 64.28 -33.53
C HIS A 56 -14.01 65.64 -32.92
N ASP A 57 -14.59 66.72 -33.44
CA ASP A 57 -14.31 68.07 -32.97
C ASP A 57 -14.79 68.26 -31.53
N GLY A 58 -15.98 67.74 -31.19
CA GLY A 58 -16.52 67.76 -29.84
C GLY A 58 -15.64 67.02 -28.82
N VAL A 59 -15.01 65.91 -29.22
CA VAL A 59 -14.03 65.22 -28.36
C VAL A 59 -12.75 66.04 -28.21
N LEU A 60 -12.25 66.68 -29.26
CA LEU A 60 -11.04 67.52 -29.19
C LEU A 60 -11.20 68.81 -28.38
N LEU A 61 -12.43 69.33 -28.29
CA LEU A 61 -12.74 70.56 -27.57
C LEU A 61 -13.07 70.33 -26.09
N SER A 62 -13.31 69.09 -25.69
CA SER A 62 -13.74 68.74 -24.33
C SER A 62 -12.72 67.84 -23.66
N GLU A 63 -11.99 68.38 -22.68
CA GLU A 63 -11.09 67.60 -21.83
C GLU A 63 -11.86 66.51 -21.07
N ASP A 64 -13.08 66.80 -20.62
CA ASP A 64 -13.93 65.83 -19.94
C ASP A 64 -14.21 64.59 -20.80
N ARG A 65 -14.47 64.77 -22.11
CA ARG A 65 -14.66 63.65 -23.04
C ARG A 65 -13.39 62.85 -23.28
N LEU A 66 -12.24 63.51 -23.33
CA LEU A 66 -10.95 62.81 -23.43
C LEU A 66 -10.69 62.00 -22.16
N ASN A 67 -10.95 62.58 -21.00
CA ASN A 67 -10.80 61.93 -19.70
C ASN A 67 -11.77 60.77 -19.53
N SER A 68 -13.02 60.86 -20.02
CA SER A 68 -13.97 59.75 -19.92
C SER A 68 -13.53 58.52 -20.71
N PHE A 69 -12.84 58.70 -21.84
CA PHE A 69 -12.25 57.57 -22.58
C PHE A 69 -11.09 56.94 -21.81
N ARG A 70 -10.24 57.76 -21.17
CA ARG A 70 -9.14 57.27 -20.33
C ARG A 70 -9.64 56.53 -19.09
N GLU A 71 -10.67 57.07 -18.43
CA GLU A 71 -11.32 56.43 -17.29
C GLU A 71 -11.96 55.09 -17.69
N SER A 72 -12.66 55.06 -18.83
CA SER A 72 -13.24 53.82 -19.35
C SER A 72 -12.16 52.77 -19.66
N ALA A 73 -11.02 53.19 -20.22
CA ALA A 73 -9.89 52.31 -20.46
C ALA A 73 -9.31 51.77 -19.15
N PHE A 74 -9.16 52.62 -18.14
CA PHE A 74 -8.71 52.21 -16.81
C PHE A 74 -9.65 51.17 -16.18
N VAL A 75 -10.97 51.41 -16.21
CA VAL A 75 -11.98 50.48 -15.70
C VAL A 75 -11.90 49.12 -16.40
N LEU A 76 -11.70 49.09 -17.73
CA LEU A 76 -11.54 47.83 -18.47
C LEU A 76 -10.25 47.09 -18.05
N ILE A 77 -9.13 47.79 -17.92
CA ILE A 77 -7.86 47.20 -17.46
C ILE A 77 -8.03 46.61 -16.05
N ASP A 78 -8.66 47.36 -15.14
CA ASP A 78 -8.92 46.93 -13.77
C ASP A 78 -9.81 45.68 -13.73
N GLN A 79 -10.89 45.63 -14.52
CA GLN A 79 -11.77 44.47 -14.62
C GLN A 79 -11.03 43.23 -15.14
N VAL A 80 -10.24 43.37 -16.21
CA VAL A 80 -9.42 42.27 -16.75
C VAL A 80 -8.42 41.79 -15.71
N THR A 81 -7.74 42.72 -15.02
CA THR A 81 -6.75 42.40 -13.99
C THR A 81 -7.38 41.65 -12.83
N LYS A 82 -8.54 42.11 -12.33
CA LYS A 82 -9.31 41.44 -11.28
C LYS A 82 -9.77 40.05 -11.70
N SER A 83 -10.20 39.89 -12.95
CA SER A 83 -10.58 38.58 -13.50
C SER A 83 -9.39 37.62 -13.55
N ILE A 84 -8.22 38.09 -14.01
CA ILE A 84 -6.99 37.30 -14.03
C ILE A 84 -6.59 36.90 -12.61
N GLN A 85 -6.60 37.84 -11.67
CA GLN A 85 -6.26 37.58 -10.27
C GLN A 85 -7.18 36.51 -9.66
N HIS A 86 -8.49 36.65 -9.86
CA HIS A 86 -9.46 35.68 -9.38
C HIS A 86 -9.23 34.27 -9.96
N ASN A 87 -8.95 34.19 -11.27
CA ASN A 87 -8.68 32.92 -11.93
C ASN A 87 -7.38 32.27 -11.44
N LEU A 88 -6.32 33.07 -11.26
CA LEU A 88 -5.04 32.60 -10.72
C LEU A 88 -5.18 32.08 -9.29
N GLU A 89 -5.93 32.78 -8.44
CA GLU A 89 -6.18 32.36 -7.07
C GLU A 89 -6.95 31.03 -7.03
N LYS A 90 -7.99 30.90 -7.87
CA LYS A 90 -8.73 29.64 -8.01
C LYS A 90 -7.84 28.50 -8.48
N GLU A 91 -7.01 28.71 -9.50
CA GLU A 91 -6.08 27.68 -9.97
C GLU A 91 -5.06 27.29 -8.90
N TYR A 92 -4.56 28.26 -8.14
CA TYR A 92 -3.61 28.02 -7.07
C TYR A 92 -4.23 27.15 -5.97
N GLN A 93 -5.44 27.50 -5.52
CA GLN A 93 -6.18 26.71 -4.52
C GLN A 93 -6.41 25.26 -4.98
N ILE A 94 -6.76 25.05 -6.25
CA ILE A 94 -6.92 23.71 -6.82
C ILE A 94 -5.59 22.93 -6.78
N LYS A 95 -4.48 23.56 -7.19
CA LYS A 95 -3.15 22.94 -7.19
C LYS A 95 -2.68 22.61 -5.76
N GLU A 96 -2.97 23.47 -4.80
CA GLU A 96 -2.65 23.25 -3.40
C GLU A 96 -3.44 22.07 -2.83
N ALA A 97 -4.75 22.01 -3.07
CA ALA A 97 -5.60 20.90 -2.67
C ALA A 97 -5.12 19.57 -3.30
N GLN A 98 -4.75 19.58 -4.59
CA GLN A 98 -4.18 18.40 -5.26
C GLN A 98 -2.86 17.97 -4.65
N ARG A 99 -1.96 18.93 -4.35
CA ARG A 99 -0.68 18.65 -3.72
C ARG A 99 -0.87 18.03 -2.33
N GLN A 100 -1.79 18.57 -1.54
CA GLN A 100 -2.07 18.07 -0.20
C GLN A 100 -2.73 16.69 -0.24
N ALA A 101 -3.67 16.46 -1.15
CA ALA A 101 -4.26 15.14 -1.37
C ALA A 101 -3.18 14.11 -1.78
N LYS A 102 -2.27 14.47 -2.69
CA LYS A 102 -1.16 13.61 -3.10
C LYS A 102 -0.21 13.32 -1.96
N HIS A 103 0.14 14.34 -1.17
CA HIS A 103 1.00 14.20 0.00
C HIS A 103 0.36 13.23 1.01
N ASN A 104 -0.91 13.44 1.37
CA ASN A 104 -1.63 12.58 2.31
C ASN A 104 -1.69 11.12 1.83
N THR A 105 -1.92 10.88 0.54
CA THR A 105 -1.91 9.54 -0.05
C THR A 105 -0.51 8.90 0.02
N LEU A 106 0.53 9.66 -0.30
CA LEU A 106 1.91 9.18 -0.20
C LEU A 106 2.28 8.84 1.24
N THR A 107 1.93 9.68 2.21
CA THR A 107 2.17 9.44 3.64
C THR A 107 1.46 8.16 4.09
N ARG A 108 0.17 7.98 3.76
CA ARG A 108 -0.56 6.74 4.07
C ARG A 108 0.08 5.50 3.45
N ASN A 109 0.53 5.59 2.19
CA ASN A 109 1.20 4.48 1.52
C ASN A 109 2.54 4.14 2.18
N LEU A 110 3.28 5.15 2.64
CA LEU A 110 4.54 4.96 3.37
C LEU A 110 4.28 4.29 4.73
N GLU A 111 3.30 4.76 5.50
CA GLU A 111 2.91 4.16 6.78
C GLU A 111 2.46 2.68 6.62
N GLN A 112 1.71 2.37 5.56
CA GLN A 112 1.31 1.00 5.27
C GLN A 112 2.51 0.11 4.91
N LYS A 113 3.43 0.63 4.10
CA LYS A 113 4.67 -0.08 3.76
C LYS A 113 5.51 -0.33 5.00
N GLU A 114 5.70 0.67 5.85
CA GLU A 114 6.43 0.56 7.11
C GLU A 114 5.82 -0.54 7.99
N LYS A 115 4.50 -0.52 8.21
CA LYS A 115 3.80 -1.58 8.97
C LYS A 115 3.99 -2.98 8.35
N SER A 116 3.99 -3.08 7.02
CA SER A 116 4.21 -4.36 6.34
C SER A 116 5.65 -4.86 6.49
N LEU A 117 6.63 -3.95 6.50
CA LEU A 117 8.04 -4.25 6.70
C LEU A 117 8.27 -4.72 8.13
N THR A 118 7.75 -4.01 9.14
CA THR A 118 7.85 -4.41 10.55
C THR A 118 7.19 -5.76 10.80
N LYS A 119 6.02 -6.03 10.19
CA LYS A 119 5.39 -7.36 10.29
C LYS A 119 6.26 -8.46 9.70
N ARG A 120 6.91 -8.19 8.56
CA ARG A 120 7.78 -9.15 7.89
C ARG A 120 9.07 -9.38 8.67
N GLU A 121 9.63 -8.35 9.29
CA GLU A 121 10.77 -8.44 10.20
C GLU A 121 10.44 -9.32 11.40
N ASN A 122 9.33 -9.04 12.09
CA ASN A 122 8.86 -9.86 13.22
C ASN A 122 8.56 -11.33 12.82
N ASP A 123 8.04 -11.55 11.62
CA ASP A 123 7.78 -12.90 11.11
C ASP A 123 9.09 -13.66 10.81
N ILE A 124 10.09 -12.98 10.24
CA ILE A 124 11.43 -13.55 10.04
C ILE A 124 12.05 -13.92 11.40
N ASP A 125 11.99 -13.04 12.39
CA ASP A 125 12.51 -13.31 13.73
C ASP A 125 11.81 -14.50 14.38
N SER A 126 10.48 -14.57 14.28
CA SER A 126 9.68 -15.70 14.76
C SER A 126 10.05 -17.01 14.05
N GLN A 127 10.28 -16.97 12.73
CA GLN A 127 10.71 -18.13 11.96
C GLN A 127 12.12 -18.59 12.35
N ILE A 128 13.03 -17.66 12.62
CA ILE A 128 14.39 -17.96 13.12
C ILE A 128 14.30 -18.63 14.49
N GLU A 129 13.54 -18.07 15.42
CA GLU A 129 13.37 -18.63 16.77
C GLU A 129 12.78 -20.04 16.73
N LYS A 130 11.68 -20.26 16.00
CA LYS A 130 11.08 -21.58 15.81
C LYS A 130 12.04 -22.56 15.12
N GLY A 131 12.82 -22.07 14.14
CA GLY A 131 13.83 -22.87 13.46
C GLY A 131 14.93 -23.34 14.40
N ILE A 132 15.42 -22.44 15.28
CA ILE A 132 16.40 -22.76 16.33
C ILE A 132 15.80 -23.75 17.32
N GLU A 133 14.60 -23.49 17.84
CA GLU A 133 13.95 -24.36 18.83
C GLU A 133 13.72 -25.77 18.27
N ASN A 134 13.21 -25.87 17.04
CA ASN A 134 12.98 -27.17 16.39
C ASN A 134 14.28 -27.92 16.14
N ARG A 135 15.35 -27.23 15.71
CA ARG A 135 16.67 -27.86 15.56
C ARG A 135 17.27 -28.27 16.90
N LEU A 136 17.13 -27.47 17.95
CA LEU A 136 17.57 -27.84 19.29
C LEU A 136 16.81 -29.07 19.79
N LYS A 137 15.49 -29.12 19.62
CA LYS A 137 14.67 -30.29 19.95
C LYS A 137 15.15 -31.51 19.17
N SER A 138 15.35 -31.41 17.86
CA SER A 138 15.83 -32.54 17.06
C SER A 138 17.22 -33.00 17.51
N TYR A 139 18.15 -32.09 17.79
CA TYR A 139 19.46 -32.45 18.34
C TYR A 139 19.36 -33.18 19.68
N VAL A 140 18.51 -32.72 20.60
CA VAL A 140 18.29 -33.36 21.90
C VAL A 140 17.64 -34.73 21.73
N THR A 141 16.63 -34.86 20.86
CA THR A 141 15.97 -36.15 20.61
C THR A 141 16.91 -37.13 19.91
N ASP A 142 17.68 -36.68 18.93
CA ASP A 142 18.64 -37.52 18.21
C ASP A 142 19.77 -37.98 19.13
N ALA A 143 20.27 -37.09 20.00
CA ALA A 143 21.25 -37.44 21.03
C ALA A 143 20.66 -38.42 22.05
N ALA A 144 19.42 -38.20 22.50
CA ALA A 144 18.72 -39.11 23.41
C ALA A 144 18.44 -40.47 22.76
N GLU A 145 18.07 -40.50 21.49
CA GLU A 145 17.84 -41.73 20.73
C GLU A 145 19.14 -42.48 20.46
N TYR A 146 20.24 -41.77 20.19
CA TYR A 146 21.58 -42.33 20.08
C TYR A 146 22.02 -42.99 21.40
N VAL A 147 21.83 -42.31 22.54
CA VAL A 147 22.14 -42.86 23.87
C VAL A 147 21.18 -44.02 24.23
N ASN A 148 19.91 -43.95 23.81
CA ASN A 148 18.88 -44.95 24.11
C ASN A 148 18.76 -46.04 23.03
N LYS A 149 19.75 -46.15 22.14
CA LYS A 149 19.83 -47.19 21.11
C LYS A 149 20.28 -48.52 21.71
N LYS A 150 19.61 -48.97 22.77
CA LYS A 150 19.67 -50.37 23.19
C LYS A 150 19.03 -51.22 22.09
N SER A 151 19.79 -52.17 21.56
CA SER A 151 19.29 -53.18 20.62
C SER A 151 18.01 -53.81 21.18
N LYS A 152 17.07 -54.21 20.32
CA LYS A 152 15.83 -54.91 20.73
C LYS A 152 16.15 -56.08 21.69
N VAL A 153 17.30 -56.73 21.48
CA VAL A 153 17.83 -57.80 22.33
C VAL A 153 18.27 -57.29 23.70
N GLN A 154 18.93 -56.14 23.79
CA GLN A 154 19.31 -55.53 25.06
C GLN A 154 18.11 -55.02 25.85
N LYS A 155 17.08 -54.49 25.19
CA LYS A 155 15.81 -54.11 25.85
C LYS A 155 15.14 -55.35 26.44
N PHE A 156 15.06 -56.44 25.68
CA PHE A 156 14.54 -57.73 26.15
C PHE A 156 15.37 -58.31 27.32
N ALA A 157 16.70 -58.27 27.23
CA ALA A 157 17.58 -58.71 28.31
C ALA A 157 17.44 -57.85 29.58
N SER A 158 17.34 -56.53 29.45
CA SER A 158 17.10 -55.64 30.60
C SER A 158 15.71 -55.82 31.20
N TRP A 159 14.71 -56.12 30.38
CA TRP A 159 13.36 -56.48 30.84
C TRP A 159 13.38 -57.81 31.60
N LEU A 160 14.16 -58.79 31.14
CA LEU A 160 14.39 -60.05 31.86
C LEU A 160 15.09 -59.89 33.21
N ILE A 161 15.73 -58.75 33.48
CA ILE A 161 16.45 -58.48 34.74
C ILE A 161 15.61 -57.58 35.67
N GLY A 162 14.57 -56.90 35.16
CA GLY A 162 13.84 -55.81 35.83
C GLY A 162 12.80 -56.19 36.91
N GLY A 163 12.77 -57.44 37.39
CA GLY A 163 12.06 -57.80 38.63
C GLY A 163 10.66 -58.41 38.51
N PHE A 164 9.97 -58.31 37.36
CA PHE A 164 8.71 -59.05 37.11
C PHE A 164 8.92 -60.34 36.27
N SER A 165 10.13 -60.53 35.79
CA SER A 165 10.54 -61.54 34.80
C SER A 165 11.13 -62.82 35.40
N GLY A 166 11.40 -62.91 36.70
CA GLY A 166 12.00 -64.10 37.31
C GLY A 166 11.16 -65.36 37.10
N TYR A 167 9.83 -65.22 37.22
CA TYR A 167 8.88 -66.31 37.01
C TYR A 167 8.78 -66.73 35.54
N ALA A 168 8.67 -65.76 34.62
CA ALA A 168 8.59 -66.02 33.19
C ALA A 168 9.91 -66.59 32.64
N ALA A 169 11.06 -66.09 33.10
CA ALA A 169 12.38 -66.60 32.72
C ALA A 169 12.60 -68.03 33.23
N GLY A 170 12.18 -68.33 34.47
CA GLY A 170 12.22 -69.68 35.02
C GLY A 170 11.36 -70.66 34.22
N LEU A 171 10.13 -70.26 33.86
CA LEU A 171 9.24 -71.05 33.01
C LEU A 171 9.85 -71.34 31.63
N ILE A 172 10.38 -70.32 30.97
CA ILE A 172 11.02 -70.48 29.65
C ILE A 172 12.24 -71.41 29.76
N LEU A 173 13.05 -71.27 30.81
CA LEU A 173 14.25 -72.08 30.99
C LEU A 173 13.92 -73.55 31.30
N ILE A 174 12.87 -73.82 32.09
CA ILE A 174 12.35 -75.18 32.32
C ILE A 174 11.89 -75.79 30.99
N ILE A 175 11.09 -75.06 30.20
CA ILE A 175 10.63 -75.53 28.88
C ILE A 175 11.82 -75.80 27.94
N PHE A 176 12.82 -74.92 27.94
CA PHE A 176 13.97 -75.04 27.04
C PHE A 176 14.89 -76.21 27.41
N VAL A 177 15.21 -76.38 28.69
CA VAL A 177 16.06 -77.49 29.18
C VAL A 177 15.36 -78.83 28.94
N TRP A 178 14.08 -78.95 29.27
CA TRP A 178 13.33 -80.18 29.05
C TRP A 178 13.05 -80.44 27.57
N GLY A 179 12.85 -79.40 26.76
CA GLY A 179 12.74 -79.51 25.30
C GLY A 179 14.01 -80.06 24.66
N ILE A 180 15.19 -79.60 25.09
CA ILE A 180 16.48 -80.12 24.61
C ILE A 180 16.67 -81.59 25.00
N ILE A 181 16.33 -81.96 26.24
CA ILE A 181 16.45 -83.33 26.73
C ILE A 181 15.48 -84.26 25.98
N ALA A 182 14.24 -83.83 25.74
CA ALA A 182 13.24 -84.59 25.00
C ALA A 182 13.68 -84.84 23.54
N CYS A 183 14.24 -83.83 22.87
CA CYS A 183 14.77 -83.97 21.51
C CYS A 183 15.98 -84.92 21.42
N TYR A 184 16.71 -85.15 22.52
CA TYR A 184 17.84 -86.08 22.57
C TYR A 184 17.46 -87.49 23.07
N SER A 185 16.28 -87.67 23.66
CA SER A 185 15.79 -88.98 24.10
C SER A 185 15.08 -89.72 22.97
N ASN A 186 15.56 -90.92 22.61
CA ASN A 186 15.13 -91.66 21.43
C ASN A 186 14.08 -92.76 21.72
N ASP A 187 13.43 -92.72 22.89
CA ASP A 187 12.47 -93.74 23.34
C ASP A 187 11.11 -93.10 23.71
N ALA A 188 10.02 -93.59 23.14
CA ALA A 188 8.69 -92.95 23.25
C ALA A 188 8.11 -92.99 24.68
N VAL A 189 8.51 -93.97 25.48
CA VAL A 189 8.07 -94.11 26.89
C VAL A 189 8.74 -93.08 27.79
N SER A 190 10.01 -92.72 27.52
CA SER A 190 10.69 -91.68 28.30
C SER A 190 10.16 -90.29 27.97
N GLN A 191 9.81 -90.02 26.72
CA GLN A 191 9.27 -88.71 26.32
C GLN A 191 7.93 -88.39 27.03
N HIS A 192 7.02 -89.37 27.15
CA HIS A 192 5.76 -89.17 27.87
C HIS A 192 5.95 -88.95 29.37
N ALA A 193 6.79 -89.75 30.03
CA ALA A 193 7.10 -89.57 31.45
C ALA A 193 7.82 -88.24 31.74
N MET A 194 8.59 -87.71 30.78
CA MET A 194 9.27 -86.42 30.90
C MET A 194 8.33 -85.24 30.73
N VAL A 195 7.34 -85.31 29.82
CA VAL A 195 6.32 -84.27 29.67
C VAL A 195 5.44 -84.18 30.92
N GLU A 196 5.05 -85.32 31.50
CA GLU A 196 4.25 -85.37 32.72
C GLU A 196 5.02 -84.80 33.94
N ASN A 197 6.31 -85.13 34.06
CA ASN A 197 7.19 -84.53 35.07
C ASN A 197 7.45 -83.04 34.87
N CYS A 198 7.50 -82.57 33.62
CA CYS A 198 7.63 -81.14 33.30
C CYS A 198 6.36 -80.37 33.70
N ILE A 199 5.17 -80.93 33.42
CA ILE A 199 3.89 -80.36 33.86
C ILE A 199 3.79 -80.33 35.38
N HIS A 200 4.22 -81.39 36.08
CA HIS A 200 4.27 -81.41 37.55
C HIS A 200 5.24 -80.39 38.13
N LYS A 201 6.44 -80.23 37.56
CA LYS A 201 7.41 -79.21 37.99
C LYS A 201 6.90 -77.78 37.76
N ILE A 202 6.15 -77.55 36.68
CA ILE A 202 5.49 -76.27 36.41
C ILE A 202 4.38 -76.02 37.45
N LEU A 203 3.56 -77.03 37.76
CA LEU A 203 2.53 -76.96 38.79
C LEU A 203 3.10 -76.72 40.19
N ASP A 204 4.17 -77.43 40.57
CA ASP A 204 4.88 -77.22 41.83
C ASP A 204 5.48 -75.82 41.95
N PHE A 205 6.01 -75.28 40.85
CA PHE A 205 6.55 -73.93 40.80
C PHE A 205 5.48 -72.85 41.09
N PHE A 206 4.21 -73.11 40.76
CA PHE A 206 3.09 -72.22 41.08
C PHE A 206 2.46 -72.48 42.46
N THR A 207 2.62 -73.66 43.07
CA THR A 207 1.93 -74.03 44.33
C THR A 207 2.81 -73.95 45.58
N THR A 208 4.14 -74.07 45.48
CA THR A 208 5.00 -74.24 46.67
C THR A 208 5.63 -72.96 47.24
N ARG A 209 5.32 -71.76 46.73
CA ARG A 209 5.72 -70.50 47.37
C ARG A 209 4.59 -69.45 47.30
N PRO A 210 4.20 -68.83 48.42
CA PRO A 210 3.02 -67.97 48.50
C PRO A 210 3.21 -66.68 47.72
N ILE A 211 2.13 -66.28 47.03
CA ILE A 211 1.68 -64.88 47.00
C ILE A 211 0.94 -64.64 48.31
#